data_AF-A0A7J2UA76-F1
#
_entry.id   AF-A0A7J2UA76-F1
#
_cell.length_a   1.000
_cell.length_b   1.000
_cell.length_c   1.000
_cell.angle_alpha   90.00
_cell.angle_beta   90.00
_cell.angle_gamma   90.00
#
_symmetry.space_group_name_H-M   'P 1'
#
loop_
_entity.id
_entity.type
_entity.pdbx_description
1 polymer ?
#
loop_
_entity_poly.entity_id
_entity_poly.type
_entity_poly.pdbx_seq_one_letter_code
_entity_poly.pdbx_strand_id
1 'polypeptide(L)'
;MFGSEGGIDGSNLPYAYVSLPLQNADAIAERIRMQIKRKLGKNVAVMIVDTDSTFSFRGFHFTYRPKPIKGIYSSKTFLAYVLGRMFKMRRRATPIALKGCRLQVEEALRIAEFANKVRGSGAGKNVWDMVESYNVGLTDVTWEMLEKSRHKPIVIVRKKRNNIA
;
A
#
# COMPACT_ATOMS: atom_id res chain seq x y z
N MET A 1 -8.72 -2.02 -18.54
CA MET A 1 -7.93 -3.25 -18.27
C MET A 1 -6.49 -2.81 -18.11
N PHE A 2 -5.97 -2.65 -16.88
CA PHE A 2 -4.65 -2.02 -16.66
C PHE A 2 -3.80 -2.79 -15.63
N GLY A 3 -2.49 -2.84 -15.88
CA GLY A 3 -1.49 -3.61 -15.13
C GLY A 3 -0.96 -2.88 -13.89
N SER A 4 -0.03 -3.51 -13.15
CA SER A 4 0.70 -2.83 -12.07
C SER A 4 1.69 -1.81 -12.65
N GLU A 5 1.73 -0.62 -12.06
CA GLU A 5 2.57 0.52 -12.49
C GLU A 5 3.99 0.45 -11.88
N GLY A 6 4.37 -0.67 -11.25
CA GLY A 6 5.68 -0.83 -10.60
C GLY A 6 5.90 0.09 -9.40
N GLY A 7 4.80 0.64 -8.86
CA GLY A 7 4.72 1.60 -7.79
C GLY A 7 5.12 3.02 -8.18
N ILE A 8 5.06 3.33 -9.48
CA ILE A 8 4.65 4.67 -9.93
C ILE A 8 3.14 4.76 -9.69
N ASP A 9 2.63 5.91 -9.26
CA ASP A 9 1.19 6.13 -9.06
C ASP A 9 0.77 7.44 -9.72
N GLY A 10 -0.13 7.37 -10.69
CA GLY A 10 -0.78 8.54 -11.30
C GLY A 10 -2.11 8.92 -10.66
N SER A 11 -2.58 8.16 -9.67
CA SER A 11 -3.83 8.43 -8.95
C SER A 11 -3.62 9.39 -7.77
N ASN A 12 -4.67 10.11 -7.38
CA ASN A 12 -4.63 11.13 -6.32
C ASN A 12 -3.59 12.25 -6.54
N LEU A 13 -3.25 12.51 -7.81
CA LEU A 13 -2.38 13.57 -8.26
C LEU A 13 -3.07 14.31 -9.41
N PRO A 14 -2.88 15.63 -9.55
CA PRO A 14 -3.52 16.39 -10.59
C PRO A 14 -2.68 16.43 -11.87
N TYR A 15 -3.33 16.76 -12.97
CA TYR A 15 -2.72 16.95 -14.28
C TYR A 15 -1.92 15.73 -14.73
N ALA A 16 -0.68 15.93 -15.16
CA ALA A 16 0.24 14.87 -15.58
C ALA A 16 1.26 14.48 -14.49
N TYR A 17 0.99 14.79 -13.22
CA TYR A 17 1.90 14.43 -12.13
C TYR A 17 1.81 12.94 -11.79
N VAL A 18 2.96 12.37 -11.42
CA VAL A 18 3.08 10.99 -10.93
C VAL A 18 3.93 10.94 -9.67
N SER A 19 3.57 10.04 -8.75
CA SER A 19 4.40 9.72 -7.59
C SER A 19 5.39 8.64 -7.99
N LEU A 20 6.67 8.89 -7.77
CA LEU A 20 7.69 7.88 -7.97
C LEU A 20 7.72 6.87 -6.82
N PRO A 21 8.24 5.66 -7.06
CA PRO A 21 8.53 4.69 -6.04
C PRO A 21 9.22 5.28 -4.80
N LEU A 22 8.61 5.10 -3.63
CA LEU A 22 9.21 5.54 -2.36
C LEU A 22 10.59 4.89 -2.15
N GLN A 23 11.62 5.73 -2.09
CA GLN A 23 12.97 5.30 -1.77
C GLN A 23 13.19 5.29 -0.25
N ASN A 24 14.02 4.36 0.23
CA ASN A 24 14.41 4.27 1.64
C ASN A 24 13.23 4.16 2.62
N ALA A 25 12.19 3.41 2.24
CA ALA A 25 10.96 3.23 3.02
C ALA A 25 11.24 2.82 4.49
N ASP A 26 12.27 1.99 4.71
CA ASP A 26 12.72 1.60 6.04
C ASP A 26 13.19 2.77 6.92
N ALA A 27 13.98 3.69 6.35
CA ALA A 27 14.47 4.88 7.06
C ALA A 27 13.31 5.85 7.35
N ILE A 28 12.38 5.97 6.41
CA ILE A 28 11.18 6.80 6.56
C ILE A 28 10.28 6.25 7.68
N ALA A 29 10.02 4.94 7.69
CA ALA A 29 9.25 4.28 8.74
C ALA A 29 9.88 4.49 10.13
N GLU A 30 11.20 4.38 10.23
CA GLU A 30 11.92 4.63 11.47
C GLU A 30 11.82 6.10 11.89
N ARG A 31 11.96 7.03 10.96
CA ARG A 31 11.81 8.47 11.22
C ARG A 31 10.42 8.79 11.76
N ILE A 32 9.36 8.26 11.15
CA ILE A 32 7.98 8.45 11.61
C ILE A 32 7.82 7.91 13.03
N ARG A 33 8.29 6.69 13.29
CA ARG A 33 8.25 6.06 14.61
C ARG A 33 8.97 6.91 15.66
N MET A 34 10.18 7.39 15.36
CA MET A 34 10.95 8.25 16.26
C MET A 34 10.22 9.57 16.55
N GLN A 35 9.60 10.19 15.53
CA GLN A 35 8.82 11.41 15.72
C GLN A 35 7.58 11.19 16.59
N ILE A 36 6.87 10.06 16.42
CA ILE A 36 5.75 9.69 17.28
C ILE A 36 6.23 9.51 18.73
N LYS A 37 7.35 8.80 18.94
CA LYS A 37 7.92 8.63 20.29
C LYS A 37 8.32 9.96 20.91
N ARG A 38 9.00 10.84 20.16
CA ARG A 38 9.46 12.15 20.64
C ARG A 38 8.31 13.09 20.99
N LYS A 39 7.26 13.15 20.15
CA LYS A 39 6.14 14.09 20.33
C LYS A 39 5.07 13.58 21.28
N LEU A 40 4.81 12.27 21.30
CA LEU A 40 3.68 11.69 22.02
C LEU A 40 4.08 10.73 23.16
N GLY A 41 5.38 10.42 23.30
CA GLY A 41 5.87 9.46 24.28
C GLY A 41 5.40 8.01 24.03
N LYS A 42 4.80 7.72 22.88
CA LYS A 42 4.23 6.40 22.57
C LYS A 42 5.22 5.54 21.79
N ASN A 43 5.46 4.33 22.27
CA ASN A 43 6.18 3.31 21.54
C ASN A 43 5.20 2.58 20.60
N VAL A 44 5.38 2.77 19.30
CA VAL A 44 4.52 2.18 18.26
C VAL A 44 5.35 1.46 17.21
N ALA A 45 4.72 0.53 16.50
CA ALA A 45 5.22 0.03 15.23
C ALA A 45 4.68 0.88 14.09
N VAL A 46 5.48 1.08 13.04
CA VAL A 46 5.12 1.80 11.82
C VAL A 46 5.32 0.87 10.64
N MET A 47 4.27 0.72 9.83
CA MET A 47 4.30 -0.04 8.58
C MET A 47 3.95 0.91 7.44
N ILE A 48 4.76 0.91 6.38
CA ILE A 48 4.43 1.60 5.13
C ILE A 48 3.88 0.57 4.16
N VAL A 49 2.73 0.87 3.57
CA VAL A 49 1.97 -0.04 2.71
C VAL A 49 1.70 0.62 1.37
N ASP A 50 1.92 -0.14 0.31
CA ASP A 50 1.64 0.22 -1.07
C ASP A 50 0.42 -0.57 -1.58
N THR A 51 -0.43 0.06 -2.38
CA THR A 51 -1.63 -0.56 -2.99
C THR A 51 -1.27 -1.57 -4.08
N ASP A 52 -0.05 -1.52 -4.61
CA ASP A 52 0.47 -2.54 -5.51
C ASP A 52 0.31 -3.93 -4.90
N SER A 53 -0.18 -4.88 -5.71
CA SER A 53 -0.63 -6.19 -5.20
C SER A 53 0.54 -7.14 -4.97
N THR A 54 0.61 -7.70 -3.76
CA THR A 54 1.31 -8.96 -3.47
C THR A 54 0.36 -10.13 -3.72
N PHE A 55 0.79 -11.10 -4.51
CA PHE A 55 0.10 -12.38 -4.73
C PHE A 55 0.61 -13.41 -3.73
N SER A 56 -0.28 -14.28 -3.28
CA SER A 56 0.03 -15.28 -2.26
C SER A 56 -0.55 -16.65 -2.62
N PHE A 57 0.27 -17.69 -2.52
CA PHE A 57 -0.10 -19.08 -2.74
C PHE A 57 0.67 -20.01 -1.80
N ARG A 58 -0.05 -20.78 -0.96
CA ARG A 58 0.52 -21.79 -0.03
C ARG A 58 1.77 -21.34 0.76
N GLY A 59 1.76 -20.09 1.26
CA GLY A 59 2.85 -19.52 2.05
C GLY A 59 3.98 -18.87 1.23
N PHE A 60 3.95 -19.00 -0.10
CA PHE A 60 4.79 -18.23 -1.00
C PHE A 60 4.13 -16.89 -1.33
N HIS A 61 4.88 -15.80 -1.19
CA HIS A 61 4.41 -14.44 -1.42
C HIS A 61 5.31 -13.75 -2.43
N PHE A 62 4.72 -13.17 -3.47
CA PHE A 62 5.50 -12.43 -4.46
C PHE A 62 4.79 -11.17 -4.95
N THR A 63 5.58 -10.19 -5.39
CA THR A 63 5.09 -8.90 -5.85
C THR A 63 5.94 -8.41 -7.02
N TYR A 64 5.33 -7.58 -7.87
CA TYR A 64 6.05 -6.82 -8.90
C TYR A 64 6.78 -5.60 -8.31
N ARG A 65 6.33 -5.15 -7.13
CA ARG A 65 6.90 -3.98 -6.43
C ARG A 65 8.35 -4.25 -6.01
N PRO A 66 9.30 -3.35 -6.30
CA PRO A 66 10.67 -3.49 -5.80
C PRO A 66 10.75 -3.28 -4.28
N LYS A 67 11.71 -3.95 -3.64
CA LYS A 67 12.07 -3.78 -2.22
C LYS A 67 10.90 -3.93 -1.22
N PRO A 68 10.09 -5.00 -1.28
CA PRO A 68 9.13 -5.30 -0.22
C PRO A 68 9.87 -5.71 1.07
N ILE A 69 9.13 -5.86 2.18
CA ILE A 69 9.71 -6.44 3.41
C ILE A 69 10.23 -7.88 3.17
N LYS A 70 11.14 -8.34 4.04
CA LYS A 70 11.66 -9.71 4.02
C LYS A 70 10.53 -10.73 4.07
N GLY A 71 10.65 -11.80 3.27
CA GLY A 71 9.63 -12.85 3.15
C GLY A 71 8.66 -12.67 1.99
N ILE A 72 8.75 -11.56 1.24
CA ILE A 72 8.04 -11.35 -0.03
C ILE A 72 9.08 -11.31 -1.15
N TYR A 73 8.90 -12.16 -2.15
CA TYR A 73 9.78 -12.22 -3.31
C TYR A 73 9.39 -11.13 -4.32
N SER A 74 10.34 -10.27 -4.67
CA SER A 74 10.14 -9.28 -5.72
C SER A 74 10.63 -9.84 -7.04
N SER A 75 9.76 -9.90 -8.04
CA SER A 75 10.15 -10.26 -9.41
C SER A 75 9.76 -9.12 -10.34
N LYS A 76 10.75 -8.58 -11.06
CA LYS A 76 10.53 -7.60 -12.13
C LYS A 76 9.97 -8.23 -13.40
N THR A 77 9.79 -9.56 -13.42
CA THR A 77 9.33 -10.27 -14.59
C THR A 77 7.80 -10.19 -14.66
N PHE A 78 7.29 -9.68 -15.79
CA PHE A 78 5.86 -9.63 -16.11
C PHE A 78 5.14 -10.97 -15.90
N LEU A 79 5.86 -12.09 -16.06
CA LEU A 79 5.37 -13.45 -15.85
C LEU A 79 4.77 -13.67 -14.46
N ALA A 80 5.34 -13.08 -13.40
CA ALA A 80 4.81 -13.21 -12.04
C ALA A 80 3.40 -12.61 -11.95
N TYR A 81 3.19 -11.43 -12.54
CA TYR A 81 1.88 -10.78 -12.59
C TYR A 81 0.83 -11.64 -13.35
N VAL A 82 1.22 -12.19 -14.50
CA VAL A 82 0.34 -13.05 -15.32
C VAL A 82 -0.03 -14.32 -14.55
N LEU A 83 0.95 -15.04 -14.01
CA LEU A 83 0.72 -16.28 -13.25
C LEU A 83 -0.17 -16.01 -12.02
N GLY A 84 0.11 -14.94 -11.27
CA GLY A 84 -0.70 -14.56 -10.11
C GLY A 84 -2.18 -14.33 -10.44
N ARG A 85 -2.47 -13.71 -11.60
CA ARG A 85 -3.83 -13.49 -12.09
C ARG A 85 -4.48 -14.77 -12.60
N MET A 86 -3.78 -15.59 -13.39
CA MET A 86 -4.29 -16.84 -13.95
C MET A 86 -4.71 -17.82 -12.85
N PHE A 87 -3.91 -17.97 -11.80
CA PHE A 87 -4.17 -18.90 -10.70
C PHE A 87 -5.12 -18.35 -9.62
N LYS A 88 -5.80 -17.22 -9.88
CA LYS A 88 -6.71 -16.55 -8.93
C LYS A 88 -6.09 -16.40 -7.52
N MET A 89 -4.78 -16.13 -7.47
CA MET A 89 -4.05 -16.06 -6.21
C MET A 89 -4.57 -14.91 -5.34
N ARG A 90 -4.47 -15.08 -4.02
CA ARG A 90 -4.94 -14.05 -3.08
C ARG A 90 -4.09 -12.79 -3.23
N ARG A 91 -4.74 -11.69 -3.59
CA ARG A 91 -4.14 -10.35 -3.70
C ARG A 91 -4.24 -9.61 -2.38
N ARG A 92 -3.15 -8.97 -1.98
CA ARG A 92 -3.05 -8.16 -0.75
C ARG A 92 -2.20 -6.92 -1.01
N ALA A 93 -2.49 -5.83 -0.32
CA ALA A 93 -1.61 -4.66 -0.32
C ALA A 93 -0.18 -5.03 0.14
N THR A 94 0.83 -4.43 -0.47
CA THR A 94 2.24 -4.79 -0.25
C THR A 94 2.84 -3.98 0.90
N PRO A 95 3.25 -4.59 2.02
CA PRO A 95 4.06 -3.91 3.02
C PRO A 95 5.48 -3.70 2.48
N ILE A 96 5.91 -2.44 2.39
CA ILE A 96 7.24 -2.07 1.86
C ILE A 96 8.24 -1.70 2.96
N ALA A 97 7.76 -1.41 4.17
CA ALA A 97 8.61 -1.22 5.35
C ALA A 97 7.86 -1.58 6.63
N LEU A 98 8.58 -2.07 7.64
CA LEU A 98 8.06 -2.32 8.98
C LEU A 98 9.15 -2.03 10.02
N LYS A 99 8.86 -1.12 10.95
CA LYS A 99 9.75 -0.73 12.05
C LYS A 99 9.03 -0.72 13.39
N GLY A 100 9.78 -0.98 14.48
CA GLY A 100 9.26 -0.98 15.84
C GLY A 100 8.66 -2.31 16.33
N CYS A 101 8.58 -3.33 15.48
CA CYS A 101 8.25 -4.70 15.88
C CYS A 101 8.79 -5.72 14.87
N ARG A 102 8.72 -7.00 15.24
CA ARG A 102 8.90 -8.14 14.32
C ARG A 102 7.55 -8.82 14.14
N LEU A 103 7.12 -8.98 12.89
CA LEU A 103 5.91 -9.71 12.52
C LEU A 103 6.27 -10.80 11.53
N GLN A 104 5.52 -11.89 11.54
CA GLN A 104 5.56 -12.84 10.43
C GLN A 104 5.01 -12.18 9.16
N VAL A 105 5.55 -12.53 8.00
CA VAL A 105 5.13 -11.94 6.71
C VAL A 105 3.63 -12.06 6.47
N GLU A 106 3.04 -13.19 6.85
CA GLU A 106 1.60 -13.44 6.71
C GLU A 106 0.76 -12.51 7.61
N GLU A 107 1.22 -12.21 8.83
CA GLU A 107 0.57 -11.25 9.72
C GLU A 107 0.71 -9.82 9.17
N ALA A 108 1.89 -9.45 8.66
CA ALA A 108 2.12 -8.15 8.04
C ALA A 108 1.22 -7.94 6.81
N LEU A 109 1.10 -8.95 5.94
CA LEU A 109 0.21 -8.92 4.77
C LEU A 109 -1.27 -8.83 5.16
N ARG A 110 -1.69 -9.50 6.23
CA ARG A 110 -3.07 -9.40 6.75
C ARG A 110 -3.37 -7.99 7.27
N ILE A 111 -2.45 -7.40 8.04
CA ILE A 111 -2.59 -6.04 8.56
C ILE A 111 -2.60 -5.03 7.41
N ALA A 112 -1.70 -5.16 6.44
CA ALA A 112 -1.63 -4.30 5.26
C ALA A 112 -2.93 -4.32 4.46
N GLU A 113 -3.46 -5.52 4.18
CA GLU A 113 -4.72 -5.67 3.45
C GLU A 113 -5.92 -5.13 4.24
N PHE A 114 -5.97 -5.39 5.54
CA PHE A 114 -7.02 -4.86 6.41
C PHE A 114 -7.00 -3.32 6.41
N ALA A 115 -5.82 -2.71 6.59
CA ALA A 115 -5.66 -1.27 6.57
C ALA A 115 -6.07 -0.68 5.21
N ASN A 116 -5.69 -1.31 4.10
CA ASN A 116 -6.08 -0.89 2.76
C ASN A 116 -7.60 -0.89 2.56
N LYS A 117 -8.30 -1.93 3.04
CA LYS A 117 -9.78 -2.00 2.98
C LYS A 117 -10.45 -0.91 3.79
N VAL A 118 -9.98 -0.65 5.03
CA VAL A 118 -10.57 0.38 5.91
C VAL A 118 -10.33 1.80 5.38
N ARG A 119 -9.15 2.04 4.78
CA ARG A 119 -8.85 3.30 4.10
C ARG A 119 -9.85 3.59 2.99
N GLY A 120 -10.26 2.56 2.25
CA GLY A 120 -11.13 2.69 1.07
C GLY A 120 -10.35 3.21 -0.14
N SER A 121 -11.07 3.52 -1.21
CA SER A 121 -10.48 3.94 -2.49
C SER A 121 -10.44 5.46 -2.71
N GLY A 122 -11.03 6.28 -1.84
CA GLY A 122 -11.07 7.73 -2.08
C GLY A 122 -11.71 8.05 -3.45
N ALA A 123 -10.98 8.76 -4.30
CA ALA A 123 -11.39 9.11 -5.66
C ALA A 123 -11.38 7.93 -6.66
N GLY A 124 -10.86 6.76 -6.31
CA GLY A 124 -10.72 5.61 -7.21
C GLY A 124 -9.55 4.71 -6.81
N LYS A 125 -9.53 3.44 -7.25
CA LYS A 125 -8.43 2.52 -6.88
C LYS A 125 -7.15 2.74 -7.69
N ASN A 126 -7.24 3.48 -8.80
CA ASN A 126 -6.17 3.80 -9.73
C ASN A 126 -6.57 5.05 -10.53
N VAL A 127 -5.70 5.53 -11.41
CA VAL A 127 -5.93 6.75 -12.21
C VAL A 127 -7.17 6.65 -13.11
N TRP A 128 -7.49 5.46 -13.62
CA TRP A 128 -8.64 5.21 -14.48
C TRP A 128 -9.96 5.30 -13.72
N ASP A 129 -10.03 4.67 -12.56
CA ASP A 129 -11.20 4.77 -11.68
C ASP A 129 -11.44 6.24 -11.27
N MET A 130 -10.36 7.02 -11.11
CA MET A 130 -10.42 8.43 -10.74
C MET A 130 -10.97 9.31 -11.86
N VAL A 131 -10.50 9.14 -13.09
CA VAL A 131 -10.97 9.93 -14.24
C VAL A 131 -12.41 9.58 -14.59
N GLU A 132 -12.81 8.32 -14.42
CA GLU A 132 -14.20 7.87 -14.56
C GLU A 132 -15.09 8.50 -13.49
N SER A 133 -14.63 8.54 -12.23
CA SER A 133 -15.39 9.13 -11.11
C SER A 133 -15.61 10.63 -11.25
N TYR A 134 -14.67 11.36 -11.86
CA TYR A 134 -14.79 12.79 -12.12
C TYR A 134 -15.36 13.12 -13.51
N ASN A 135 -15.51 12.12 -14.38
CA ASN A 135 -15.91 12.28 -15.77
C ASN A 135 -15.02 13.28 -16.55
N VAL A 136 -13.69 13.08 -16.46
CA VAL A 136 -12.67 13.94 -17.09
C VAL A 136 -11.62 13.11 -17.85
N GLY A 137 -10.74 13.76 -18.62
CA GLY A 137 -9.58 13.10 -19.22
C GLY A 137 -8.46 12.80 -18.23
N LEU A 138 -7.49 11.97 -18.64
CA LEU A 138 -6.35 11.53 -17.81
C LEU A 138 -5.55 12.68 -17.19
N THR A 139 -5.41 13.78 -17.92
CA THR A 139 -4.61 14.94 -17.52
C THR A 139 -5.45 16.10 -17.02
N ASP A 140 -6.75 15.89 -16.83
CA ASP A 140 -7.72 16.95 -16.56
C ASP A 140 -8.20 16.93 -15.10
N VAL A 141 -7.65 16.03 -14.28
CA VAL A 141 -7.90 16.02 -12.83
C VAL A 141 -7.20 17.20 -12.19
N THR A 142 -7.95 18.04 -11.46
CA THR A 142 -7.41 19.26 -10.83
C THR A 142 -7.26 19.14 -9.32
N TRP A 143 -6.55 20.09 -8.71
CA TRP A 143 -6.43 20.17 -7.25
C TRP A 143 -7.80 20.30 -6.57
N GLU A 144 -8.69 21.15 -7.11
CA GLU A 144 -10.03 21.40 -6.56
C GLU A 144 -10.92 20.15 -6.57
N MET A 145 -10.69 19.25 -7.53
CA MET A 145 -11.37 17.94 -7.56
C MET A 145 -10.85 17.05 -6.43
N LEU A 146 -9.53 16.95 -6.28
CA LEU A 146 -8.89 16.12 -5.27
C LEU A 146 -9.18 16.59 -3.84
N GLU A 147 -9.30 17.91 -3.61
CA GLU A 147 -9.64 18.48 -2.31
C GLU A 147 -11.03 18.05 -1.81
N LYS A 148 -11.96 17.74 -2.73
CA LYS A 148 -13.30 17.24 -2.39
C LYS A 148 -13.29 15.77 -1.97
N SER A 149 -12.21 15.04 -2.29
CA SER A 149 -12.09 13.63 -1.98
C SER A 149 -11.63 13.39 -0.55
N ARG A 150 -12.34 12.50 0.15
CA ARG A 150 -11.96 12.11 1.52
C ARG A 150 -10.69 11.27 1.50
N HIS A 151 -9.56 11.88 1.83
CA HIS A 151 -8.28 11.19 1.95
C HIS A 151 -8.04 10.65 3.37
N LYS A 152 -7.59 9.39 3.48
CA LYS A 152 -7.28 8.71 4.76
C LYS A 152 -5.88 8.07 4.71
N PRO A 153 -4.80 8.83 4.86
CA PRO A 153 -3.44 8.33 4.64
C PRO A 153 -2.96 7.38 5.73
N ILE A 154 -3.54 7.47 6.93
CA ILE A 154 -3.08 6.77 8.12
C ILE A 154 -4.20 5.89 8.68
N VAL A 155 -3.87 4.64 8.97
CA VAL A 155 -4.75 3.70 9.67
C VAL A 155 -4.07 3.23 10.93
N ILE A 156 -4.75 3.33 12.07
CA ILE A 156 -4.27 2.83 13.35
C ILE A 156 -4.84 1.44 13.57
N VAL A 157 -3.97 0.44 13.65
CA VAL A 157 -4.37 -0.95 13.92
C VAL A 157 -4.02 -1.29 15.36
N ARG A 158 -5.02 -1.77 16.11
CA ARG A 158 -4.86 -2.24 17.49
C ARG A 158 -5.24 -3.72 17.56
N LYS A 159 -4.30 -4.56 17.99
CA LYS A 159 -4.61 -5.96 18.31
C LYS A 159 -5.50 -6.00 19.54
N LYS A 160 -6.68 -6.63 19.43
CA LYS A 160 -7.54 -6.88 20.59
C LYS A 160 -6.78 -7.81 21.54
N ARG A 161 -6.68 -7.47 22.83
CA ARG A 161 -6.24 -8.45 23.83
C ARG A 161 -7.31 -9.53 23.89
N ASN A 162 -6.94 -10.78 23.63
CA ASN A 162 -7.77 -11.88 24.08
C ASN A 162 -7.63 -11.89 25.60
N ASN A 163 -8.69 -11.55 26.31
CA ASN A 163 -8.80 -11.94 27.72
C ASN A 163 -8.94 -13.45 27.69
N ILE A 164 -7.85 -14.15 27.96
CA ILE A 164 -7.92 -15.54 28.39
C ILE A 164 -8.40 -15.41 29.84
N ALA A 165 -9.70 -15.63 30.03
CA ALA A 165 -10.28 -15.88 31.34
C ALA A 165 -9.87 -17.29 31.79
#